data_AF-E9JG46-F1
#
_entry.id   AF-E9JG46-F1
#
_cell.length_a   1.000
_cell.length_b   1.000
_cell.length_c   1.000
_cell.angle_alpha   90.00
_cell.angle_beta   90.00
_cell.angle_gamma   90.00
#
_symmetry.space_group_name_H-M   'P 1'
#
loop_
_entity.id
_entity.type
_entity.pdbx_description
1 polymer ?
#
loop_
_entity_poly.entity_id
_entity_poly.type
_entity_poly.pdbx_seq_one_letter_code
_entity_poly.pdbx_strand_id
1 'polypeptide(L)'
;TLNLVYIVFSIHIALTHIEIWSETDQIKVQSAADDTLHLFGDWREKNLMKRKEHDNAQLVTGINFNGQTLGRAPVSGMCSPRRSVGVIQDYCKTHLLTAVVMAHELGHNLGMNHDKSHCKCPVKSCIMSPTARPEPVFSFSDCSWNDYRSFRDSDQSKCIDNKPLKTDIVSPSVCGNNFVEVGEECDCGSPKYCRNPCCDAATCKLKPGTECGDGMCCDQCRFKPAGTQCRGTRSDCDVPEYCTGRSAECPLDVFQRNGQPCQSNNGYCYNGNCPIMTNQCIDLWKPAPLAGVNVAPDRCFDYNLQGTDKYHCGIKNGRYIKCARQDIKCGRLFCVEPSTGNKITCQSFRSQDDPDYGMVDIGTKCADGKVCNSNRHCVDVNTAY
;
A
#
# COMPACT_ATOMS: atom_id res chain seq x y z
N THR A 1 17.07 -5.86 -9.05
CA THR A 1 16.43 -7.17 -8.79
C THR A 1 14.93 -7.05 -8.59
N LEU A 2 14.45 -6.23 -7.64
CA LEU A 2 13.01 -6.09 -7.39
C LEU A 2 12.20 -5.67 -8.64
N ASN A 3 12.69 -4.70 -9.43
CA ASN A 3 12.02 -4.31 -10.68
C ASN A 3 11.92 -5.45 -11.70
N LEU A 4 12.90 -6.36 -11.76
CA LEU A 4 12.82 -7.54 -12.63
C LEU A 4 11.78 -8.55 -12.14
N VAL A 5 11.62 -8.66 -10.83
CA VAL A 5 10.62 -9.53 -10.20
C VAL A 5 9.21 -9.01 -10.46
N TYR A 6 9.01 -7.70 -10.32
CA TYR A 6 7.70 -7.06 -10.39
C TYR A 6 7.26 -6.61 -11.79
N ILE A 7 8.15 -6.69 -12.79
CA ILE A 7 7.83 -6.32 -14.18
C ILE A 7 6.60 -7.06 -14.72
N VAL A 8 6.39 -8.31 -14.28
CA VAL A 8 5.24 -9.12 -14.70
C VAL A 8 3.92 -8.45 -14.33
N PHE A 9 3.87 -7.72 -13.21
CA PHE A 9 2.70 -6.97 -12.75
C PHE A 9 2.63 -5.53 -13.28
N SER A 10 3.56 -5.14 -14.15
CA SER A 10 3.75 -3.74 -14.57
C SER A 10 3.96 -2.79 -13.40
N ILE A 11 4.62 -3.27 -12.33
CA ILE A 11 4.99 -2.46 -11.16
C ILE A 11 6.46 -2.04 -11.30
N HIS A 12 6.72 -0.75 -11.09
CA HIS A 12 8.05 -0.22 -10.93
C HIS A 12 8.26 0.22 -9.47
N ILE A 13 9.30 -0.30 -8.83
CA ILE A 13 9.75 0.05 -7.49
C ILE A 13 10.87 1.09 -7.63
N ALA A 14 10.53 2.34 -7.32
CA ALA A 14 11.46 3.45 -7.27
C ALA A 14 11.92 3.69 -5.82
N LEU A 15 13.24 3.74 -5.59
CA LEU A 15 13.78 4.09 -4.27
C LEU A 15 13.80 5.61 -4.11
N THR A 16 12.86 6.16 -3.34
CA THR A 16 12.72 7.62 -3.16
C THR A 16 13.35 8.17 -1.89
N HIS A 17 13.72 7.29 -0.95
CA HIS A 17 14.34 7.66 0.30
C HIS A 17 15.10 6.48 0.90
N ILE A 18 16.23 6.77 1.55
CA ILE A 18 16.98 5.82 2.37
C ILE A 18 17.36 6.50 3.67
N GLU A 19 17.15 5.79 4.78
CA GLU A 19 17.52 6.25 6.12
C GLU A 19 18.30 5.16 6.83
N ILE A 20 19.45 5.52 7.41
CA ILE A 20 20.33 4.60 8.13
C ILE A 20 20.41 5.08 9.57
N TRP A 21 19.98 4.25 10.52
CA TRP A 21 20.05 4.53 11.95
C TRP A 21 21.44 4.20 12.50
N SER A 22 22.43 5.03 12.16
CA SER A 22 23.85 4.78 12.49
C SER A 22 24.21 4.98 13.96
N GLU A 23 23.49 5.85 14.66
CA GLU A 23 23.75 6.18 16.07
C GLU A 23 22.90 5.34 17.02
N THR A 24 21.58 5.36 16.82
CA THR A 24 20.61 4.63 17.65
C THR A 24 19.37 4.29 16.83
N ASP A 25 18.79 3.12 17.10
CA ASP A 25 17.54 2.70 16.49
C ASP A 25 16.39 3.65 16.90
N GLN A 26 15.54 4.02 15.94
CA GLN A 26 14.38 4.89 16.19
C GLN A 26 13.20 4.12 16.80
N ILE A 27 13.29 2.79 16.84
CA ILE A 27 12.36 1.87 17.49
C ILE A 27 13.15 0.80 18.24
N LYS A 28 12.51 0.12 19.19
CA LYS A 28 13.11 -1.06 19.80
C LYS A 28 12.99 -2.25 18.86
N VAL A 29 14.02 -2.52 18.06
CA VAL A 29 14.08 -3.71 17.20
C VAL A 29 14.25 -4.97 18.07
N GLN A 30 13.41 -5.99 17.86
CA GLN A 30 13.31 -7.18 18.70
C GLN A 30 13.31 -8.46 17.85
N SER A 31 13.74 -9.59 18.42
CA SER A 31 13.69 -10.88 17.71
C SER A 31 12.26 -11.36 17.43
N ALA A 32 11.24 -10.83 18.11
CA ALA A 32 9.85 -11.01 17.70
C ALA A 32 9.55 -10.11 16.49
N ALA A 33 9.39 -10.72 15.31
CA ALA A 33 9.17 -9.99 14.06
C ALA A 33 7.87 -9.16 14.09
N ASP A 34 6.80 -9.71 14.67
CA ASP A 34 5.51 -9.02 14.83
C ASP A 34 5.64 -7.75 15.67
N ASP A 35 6.28 -7.83 16.84
CA ASP A 35 6.50 -6.66 17.71
C ASP A 35 7.31 -5.58 16.99
N THR A 36 8.36 -5.98 16.25
CA THR A 36 9.19 -5.06 15.47
C THR A 36 8.39 -4.40 14.34
N LEU A 37 7.59 -5.18 13.61
CA LEU A 37 6.73 -4.68 12.53
C LEU A 37 5.73 -3.65 13.06
N HIS A 38 5.10 -3.90 14.22
CA HIS A 38 4.18 -2.95 14.83
C HIS A 38 4.84 -1.63 15.22
N LEU A 39 6.00 -1.71 15.87
CA LEU A 39 6.76 -0.53 16.24
C LEU A 39 7.21 0.25 15.00
N PHE A 40 7.61 -0.45 13.93
CA PHE A 40 8.03 0.17 12.68
C PHE A 40 6.86 0.85 11.94
N GLY A 41 5.70 0.19 11.87
CA GLY A 41 4.49 0.80 11.32
C GLY A 41 4.05 2.05 12.09
N ASP A 42 4.07 2.00 13.42
CA ASP A 42 3.80 3.17 14.29
C ASP A 42 4.78 4.32 14.02
N TRP A 43 6.08 3.99 13.90
CA TRP A 43 7.11 4.98 13.61
C TRP A 43 6.94 5.58 12.21
N ARG A 44 6.64 4.77 11.19
CA ARG A 44 6.40 5.25 9.82
C ARG A 44 5.29 6.30 9.82
N GLU A 45 4.14 5.96 10.38
CA GLU A 45 2.97 6.84 10.41
C GLU A 45 3.24 8.13 11.20
N LYS A 46 3.83 8.01 12.40
CA LYS A 46 3.94 9.14 13.34
C LYS A 46 5.17 10.01 13.11
N ASN A 47 6.18 9.50 12.41
CA ASN A 47 7.45 10.17 12.16
C ASN A 47 7.75 10.31 10.67
N LEU A 48 8.03 9.20 9.96
CA LEU A 48 8.56 9.27 8.59
C LEU A 48 7.60 9.97 7.62
N MET A 49 6.31 9.64 7.66
CA MET A 49 5.29 10.22 6.79
C MET A 49 5.08 11.72 7.01
N LYS A 50 5.48 12.28 8.15
CA LYS A 50 5.38 13.73 8.41
C LYS A 50 6.47 14.55 7.70
N ARG A 51 7.51 13.89 7.19
CA ARG A 51 8.70 14.54 6.64
C ARG A 51 9.09 14.03 5.25
N LYS A 52 8.59 12.87 4.82
CA LYS A 52 8.81 12.33 3.48
C LYS A 52 7.58 11.57 2.97
N GLU A 53 7.06 11.99 1.84
CA GLU A 53 6.02 11.25 1.10
C GLU A 53 6.60 10.00 0.46
N HIS A 54 5.89 8.87 0.59
CA HIS A 54 6.26 7.56 0.06
C HIS A 54 5.11 6.55 0.24
N ASP A 55 5.02 5.57 -0.65
CA ASP A 55 3.90 4.62 -0.69
C ASP A 55 4.07 3.46 0.30
N ASN A 56 5.31 2.99 0.48
CA ASN A 56 5.69 1.85 1.32
C ASN A 56 7.08 2.04 1.94
N ALA A 57 7.31 1.46 3.12
CA ALA A 57 8.62 1.45 3.76
C ALA A 57 9.04 0.04 4.21
N GLN A 58 10.27 -0.36 3.93
CA GLN A 58 10.81 -1.67 4.32
C GLN A 58 11.99 -1.47 5.27
N LEU A 59 11.93 -2.04 6.48
CA LEU A 59 13.04 -2.03 7.43
C LEU A 59 13.93 -3.24 7.17
N VAL A 60 15.20 -3.01 6.85
CA VAL A 60 16.21 -4.08 6.78
C VAL A 60 17.00 -4.09 8.09
N THR A 61 17.08 -5.25 8.74
CA THR A 61 17.73 -5.39 10.06
C THR A 61 18.73 -6.55 10.11
N GLY A 62 19.80 -6.38 10.89
CA GLY A 62 20.76 -7.43 11.20
C GLY A 62 20.36 -8.32 12.39
N ILE A 63 19.24 -8.04 13.06
CA ILE A 63 18.72 -8.91 14.13
C ILE A 63 18.19 -10.22 13.54
N ASN A 64 18.49 -11.32 14.23
CA ASN A 64 17.87 -12.61 13.94
C ASN A 64 16.46 -12.65 14.55
N PHE A 65 15.45 -12.84 13.71
CA PHE A 65 14.10 -13.08 14.18
C PHE A 65 13.94 -14.50 14.75
N ASN A 66 12.96 -14.67 15.64
CA ASN A 66 12.66 -15.94 16.27
C ASN A 66 12.17 -16.96 15.24
N GLY A 67 12.61 -18.22 15.38
CA GLY A 67 12.16 -19.32 14.53
C GLY A 67 12.82 -19.29 13.15
N GLN A 68 12.01 -19.46 12.10
CA GLN A 68 12.45 -19.49 10.69
C GLN A 68 12.00 -18.25 9.90
N THR A 69 11.52 -17.23 10.60
CA THR A 69 11.02 -15.99 9.99
C THR A 69 12.18 -15.17 9.46
N LEU A 70 12.14 -14.84 8.17
CA LEU A 70 13.13 -13.96 7.51
C LEU A 70 12.57 -12.58 7.21
N GLY A 71 11.25 -12.45 7.16
CA GLY A 71 10.57 -11.19 6.96
C GLY A 71 9.14 -11.26 7.46
N ARG A 72 8.51 -10.09 7.57
CA ARG A 72 7.11 -9.95 7.99
C ARG A 72 6.51 -8.68 7.43
N ALA A 73 5.31 -8.77 6.87
CA ALA A 73 4.56 -7.62 6.37
C ALA A 73 3.04 -7.85 6.47
N PRO A 74 2.22 -6.78 6.61
CA PRO A 74 0.77 -6.89 6.55
C PRO A 74 0.27 -7.24 5.15
N VAL A 75 -0.66 -8.20 5.07
CA VAL A 75 -1.39 -8.49 3.82
C VAL A 75 -2.34 -7.34 3.48
N SER A 76 -2.32 -6.92 2.22
CA SER A 76 -3.05 -5.73 1.73
C SER A 76 -2.71 -4.50 2.57
N GLY A 77 -1.44 -4.34 2.91
CA GLY A 77 -0.92 -3.21 3.69
C GLY A 77 -0.61 -1.98 2.84
N MET A 78 -0.38 -2.13 1.53
CA MET A 78 0.07 -1.07 0.63
C MET A 78 -0.83 0.17 0.72
N CYS A 79 -0.24 1.36 0.67
CA CYS A 79 -0.91 2.68 0.85
C CYS A 79 -1.48 2.99 2.24
N SER A 80 -1.63 2.01 3.14
CA SER A 80 -2.07 2.27 4.51
C SER A 80 -0.99 3.04 5.28
N PRO A 81 -1.31 4.13 6.03
CA PRO A 81 -0.31 4.91 6.77
C PRO A 81 0.54 4.08 7.74
N ARG A 82 -0.09 3.17 8.48
CA ARG A 82 0.60 2.30 9.45
C ARG A 82 0.99 0.94 8.88
N ARG A 83 0.21 0.40 7.93
CA ARG A 83 0.34 -1.00 7.46
C ARG A 83 1.14 -1.16 6.17
N SER A 84 1.46 -0.08 5.45
CA SER A 84 2.30 -0.13 4.24
C SER A 84 3.78 -0.22 4.63
N VAL A 85 4.10 -1.31 5.33
CA VAL A 85 5.44 -1.60 5.86
C VAL A 85 5.77 -3.08 5.73
N GLY A 86 7.06 -3.39 5.76
CA GLY A 86 7.56 -4.71 6.08
C GLY A 86 8.90 -4.65 6.81
N VAL A 87 9.27 -5.74 7.46
CA VAL A 87 10.57 -5.93 8.11
C VAL A 87 11.26 -7.13 7.48
N ILE A 88 12.55 -6.99 7.16
CA ILE A 88 13.37 -8.00 6.49
C ILE A 88 14.65 -8.19 7.28
N GLN A 89 14.97 -9.44 7.60
CA GLN A 89 16.26 -9.82 8.15
C GLN A 89 17.30 -9.89 7.02
N ASP A 90 18.43 -9.22 7.20
CA ASP A 90 19.61 -9.41 6.35
C ASP A 90 20.38 -10.67 6.77
N TYR A 91 19.86 -11.82 6.36
CA TYR A 91 20.31 -13.13 6.86
C TYR A 91 21.44 -13.77 6.04
N CYS A 92 21.80 -13.19 4.89
CA CYS A 92 22.78 -13.77 3.98
C CYS A 92 23.64 -12.70 3.31
N LYS A 93 24.92 -13.01 3.09
CA LYS A 93 25.83 -12.13 2.33
C LYS A 93 25.39 -11.88 0.88
N THR A 94 24.57 -12.78 0.32
CA THR A 94 24.06 -12.64 -1.03
C THR A 94 22.84 -11.72 -1.03
N HIS A 95 23.02 -10.49 -1.50
CA HIS A 95 21.95 -9.48 -1.60
C HIS A 95 20.71 -9.96 -2.40
N LEU A 96 20.85 -10.94 -3.30
CA LEU A 96 19.73 -11.50 -4.05
C LEU A 96 18.72 -12.23 -3.14
N LEU A 97 19.19 -12.93 -2.11
CA LEU A 97 18.31 -13.66 -1.21
C LEU A 97 17.52 -12.69 -0.32
N THR A 98 18.18 -11.66 0.23
CA THR A 98 17.50 -10.56 0.93
C THR A 98 16.50 -9.83 0.03
N ALA A 99 16.82 -9.63 -1.26
CA ALA A 99 15.89 -9.06 -2.23
C ALA A 99 14.67 -9.95 -2.52
N VAL A 100 14.81 -11.28 -2.51
CA VAL A 100 13.68 -12.22 -2.65
C VAL A 100 12.76 -12.12 -1.44
N VAL A 101 13.31 -12.02 -0.22
CA VAL A 101 12.50 -11.79 0.98
C VAL A 101 11.79 -10.44 0.91
N MET A 102 12.47 -9.37 0.52
CA MET A 102 11.83 -8.07 0.33
C MET A 102 10.72 -8.11 -0.74
N ALA A 103 10.90 -8.85 -1.83
CA ALA A 103 9.84 -9.08 -2.81
C ALA A 103 8.67 -9.90 -2.24
N HIS A 104 8.94 -10.87 -1.37
CA HIS A 104 7.88 -11.62 -0.67
C HIS A 104 7.04 -10.69 0.22
N GLU A 105 7.71 -9.86 1.04
CA GLU A 105 7.03 -8.94 1.96
C GLU A 105 6.26 -7.83 1.23
N LEU A 106 6.81 -7.28 0.15
CA LEU A 106 6.07 -6.37 -0.74
C LEU A 106 4.87 -7.09 -1.39
N GLY A 107 4.99 -8.39 -1.69
CA GLY A 107 3.90 -9.21 -2.20
C GLY A 107 2.72 -9.26 -1.23
N HIS A 108 2.99 -9.49 0.06
CA HIS A 108 1.97 -9.38 1.11
C HIS A 108 1.35 -7.99 1.13
N ASN A 109 2.17 -6.92 1.12
CA ASN A 109 1.62 -5.55 1.10
C ASN A 109 0.70 -5.32 -0.11
N LEU A 110 0.99 -5.93 -1.26
CA LEU A 110 0.19 -5.89 -2.49
C LEU A 110 -0.97 -6.92 -2.51
N GLY A 111 -1.30 -7.51 -1.36
CA GLY A 111 -2.45 -8.37 -1.15
C GLY A 111 -2.24 -9.85 -1.45
N MET A 112 -1.04 -10.27 -1.81
CA MET A 112 -0.74 -11.67 -2.14
C MET A 112 -0.61 -12.51 -0.87
N ASN A 113 -1.30 -13.65 -0.80
CA ASN A 113 -1.11 -14.62 0.27
C ASN A 113 -0.04 -15.66 -0.09
N HIS A 114 0.33 -16.49 0.89
CA HIS A 114 1.20 -17.64 0.61
C HIS A 114 0.59 -18.62 -0.38
N ASP A 115 1.44 -19.16 -1.25
CA ASP A 115 1.09 -20.21 -2.19
C ASP A 115 0.67 -21.49 -1.45
N LYS A 116 -0.48 -22.04 -1.86
CA LYS A 116 -1.02 -23.33 -1.37
C LYS A 116 -0.78 -24.42 -2.41
N SER A 117 -1.10 -25.66 -2.05
CA SER A 117 -0.88 -26.85 -2.92
C SER A 117 -1.58 -26.80 -4.28
N HIS A 118 -2.64 -26.00 -4.43
CA HIS A 118 -3.36 -25.84 -5.70
C HIS A 118 -2.80 -24.72 -6.59
N CYS A 119 -1.90 -23.88 -6.08
CA CYS A 119 -1.30 -22.79 -6.82
C CYS A 119 -0.26 -23.33 -7.80
N LYS A 120 -0.33 -22.89 -9.05
CA LYS A 120 0.57 -23.27 -10.13
C LYS A 120 1.71 -22.26 -10.20
N CYS A 121 2.92 -22.75 -9.94
CA CYS A 121 4.15 -22.01 -10.14
C CYS A 121 4.80 -22.42 -11.46
N PRO A 122 5.28 -21.49 -12.31
CA PRO A 122 5.96 -21.83 -13.56
C PRO A 122 7.32 -22.52 -13.35
N VAL A 123 7.85 -22.46 -12.13
CA VAL A 123 9.11 -23.08 -11.71
C VAL A 123 8.90 -23.90 -10.43
N LYS A 124 9.96 -24.48 -9.88
CA LYS A 124 9.87 -25.35 -8.69
C LYS A 124 9.31 -24.65 -7.44
N SER A 125 9.55 -23.34 -7.30
CA SER A 125 9.13 -22.55 -6.15
C SER A 125 8.97 -21.09 -6.57
N CYS A 126 7.89 -20.47 -6.10
CA CYS A 126 7.55 -19.08 -6.39
C CYS A 126 7.88 -18.17 -5.20
N ILE A 127 7.88 -16.86 -5.43
CA ILE A 127 8.20 -15.84 -4.42
C ILE A 127 7.29 -15.97 -3.20
N MET A 128 5.99 -16.18 -3.39
CA MET A 128 5.02 -16.28 -2.30
C MET A 128 4.98 -17.67 -1.65
N SER A 129 5.97 -18.53 -1.89
CA SER A 129 6.09 -19.79 -1.14
C SER A 129 6.28 -19.50 0.36
N PRO A 130 5.61 -20.24 1.27
CA PRO A 130 5.74 -20.01 2.72
C PRO A 130 7.11 -20.38 3.29
N THR A 131 7.99 -21.00 2.49
CA THR A 131 9.33 -21.42 2.92
C THR A 131 10.38 -20.95 1.93
N ALA A 132 11.39 -20.25 2.44
CA ALA A 132 12.49 -19.78 1.62
C ALA A 132 13.31 -20.95 1.04
N ARG A 133 13.88 -20.74 -0.15
CA ARG A 133 14.79 -21.69 -0.80
C ARG A 133 16.24 -21.19 -0.69
N PRO A 134 17.23 -22.10 -0.72
CA PRO A 134 18.65 -21.71 -0.79
C PRO A 134 18.98 -20.95 -2.08
N GLU A 135 18.30 -21.28 -3.17
CA GLU A 135 18.43 -20.61 -4.47
C GLU A 135 17.39 -19.48 -4.61
N PRO A 136 17.77 -18.33 -5.21
CA PRO A 136 16.84 -17.23 -5.42
C PRO A 136 15.77 -17.59 -6.46
N VAL A 137 14.54 -17.14 -6.20
CA VAL A 137 13.37 -17.34 -7.07
C VAL A 137 12.81 -15.98 -7.50
N PHE A 138 12.34 -15.88 -8.75
CA PHE A 138 11.93 -14.61 -9.35
C PHE A 138 10.56 -14.67 -10.03
N SER A 139 9.77 -15.72 -9.76
CA SER A 139 8.46 -15.94 -10.38
C SER A 139 7.35 -15.93 -9.34
N PHE A 140 6.18 -15.45 -9.75
CA PHE A 140 4.94 -15.51 -8.98
C PHE A 140 4.03 -16.63 -9.51
N SER A 141 3.17 -17.16 -8.63
CA SER A 141 2.19 -18.19 -8.99
C SER A 141 0.94 -17.57 -9.61
N ASP A 142 0.06 -18.40 -10.17
CA ASP A 142 -1.27 -17.98 -10.61
C ASP A 142 -2.15 -17.45 -9.45
N CYS A 143 -2.02 -18.00 -8.24
CA CYS A 143 -2.68 -17.48 -7.05
C CYS A 143 -2.22 -16.07 -6.71
N SER A 144 -0.91 -15.82 -6.70
CA SER A 144 -0.36 -14.47 -6.44
C SER A 144 -0.89 -13.45 -7.45
N TRP A 145 -1.07 -13.86 -8.71
CA TRP A 145 -1.67 -13.03 -9.75
C TRP A 145 -3.13 -12.67 -9.48
N ASN A 146 -3.93 -13.65 -9.05
CA ASN A 146 -5.34 -13.42 -8.74
C ASN A 146 -5.52 -12.55 -7.49
N ASP A 147 -4.69 -12.76 -6.47
CA ASP A 147 -4.68 -11.97 -5.24
C ASP A 147 -4.29 -10.52 -5.53
N TYR A 148 -3.20 -10.29 -6.28
CA TYR A 148 -2.79 -8.94 -6.67
C TYR A 148 -3.86 -8.24 -7.51
N ARG A 149 -4.49 -8.93 -8.48
CA ARG A 149 -5.58 -8.33 -9.26
C ARG A 149 -6.72 -7.88 -8.36
N SER A 150 -7.09 -8.70 -7.37
CA SER A 150 -8.14 -8.38 -6.41
C SER A 150 -7.79 -7.19 -5.51
N PHE A 151 -6.51 -7.06 -5.11
CA PHE A 151 -6.01 -5.88 -4.40
C PHE A 151 -5.97 -4.64 -5.29
N ARG A 152 -5.52 -4.79 -6.53
CA ARG A 152 -5.39 -3.71 -7.51
C ARG A 152 -6.75 -3.08 -7.89
N ASP A 153 -7.82 -3.87 -7.85
CA ASP A 153 -9.18 -3.39 -8.07
C ASP A 153 -9.77 -2.66 -6.84
N SER A 154 -9.04 -2.57 -5.71
CA SER A 154 -9.49 -1.88 -4.50
C SER A 154 -9.10 -0.39 -4.47
N ASP A 155 -9.92 0.42 -3.79
CA ASP A 155 -9.64 1.85 -3.56
C ASP A 155 -8.32 2.10 -2.82
N GLN A 156 -7.91 1.15 -1.98
CA GLN A 156 -6.67 1.25 -1.22
C GLN A 156 -5.43 1.28 -2.14
N SER A 157 -5.48 0.68 -3.33
CA SER A 157 -4.32 0.62 -4.23
C SER A 157 -3.97 1.94 -4.94
N LYS A 158 -4.73 3.02 -4.73
CA LYS A 158 -4.59 4.25 -5.54
C LYS A 158 -3.28 5.00 -5.34
N CYS A 159 -2.57 4.83 -4.21
CA CYS A 159 -1.28 5.52 -4.01
C CYS A 159 -0.14 4.97 -4.87
N ILE A 160 -0.31 3.81 -5.53
CA ILE A 160 0.72 3.26 -6.44
C ILE A 160 0.44 3.61 -7.91
N ASP A 161 -0.46 4.56 -8.15
CA ASP A 161 -0.79 5.03 -9.50
C ASP A 161 0.03 6.25 -9.95
N ASN A 162 0.50 7.06 -9.00
CA ASN A 162 1.35 8.20 -9.31
C ASN A 162 2.76 7.72 -9.68
N LYS A 163 3.38 8.44 -10.60
CA LYS A 163 4.78 8.27 -10.95
C LYS A 163 5.60 9.24 -10.09
N PRO A 164 6.61 8.79 -9.32
CA PRO A 164 7.47 9.72 -8.58
C PRO A 164 8.23 10.62 -9.56
N LEU A 165 8.54 11.85 -9.13
CA LEU A 165 9.39 12.73 -9.91
C LEU A 165 10.77 12.09 -10.04
N LYS A 166 11.41 12.23 -11.20
CA LYS A 166 12.77 11.71 -11.40
C LYS A 166 13.77 12.22 -10.36
N THR A 167 13.57 13.44 -9.85
CA THR A 167 14.40 14.05 -8.81
C THR A 167 14.18 13.49 -7.40
N ASP A 168 13.06 12.78 -7.18
CA ASP A 168 12.81 12.10 -5.91
C ASP A 168 13.53 10.75 -5.82
N ILE A 169 13.99 10.19 -6.93
CA ILE A 169 14.66 8.90 -6.99
C ILE A 169 16.11 9.07 -6.55
N VAL A 170 16.49 8.32 -5.51
CA VAL A 170 17.83 8.39 -4.91
C VAL A 170 18.74 7.25 -5.39
N SER A 171 18.20 6.25 -6.09
CA SER A 171 19.01 5.23 -6.74
C SER A 171 19.77 5.79 -7.95
N PRO A 172 20.97 5.27 -8.26
CA PRO A 172 21.64 5.58 -9.51
C PRO A 172 20.76 5.23 -10.71
N SER A 173 20.73 6.10 -11.72
CA SER A 173 19.93 5.92 -12.92
C SER A 173 20.37 4.71 -13.75
N VAL A 174 19.41 3.99 -14.32
CA VAL A 174 19.64 2.76 -15.09
C VAL A 174 18.86 2.79 -16.41
N CYS A 175 19.56 3.19 -17.47
CA CYS A 175 18.98 3.19 -18.80
C CYS A 175 18.50 1.78 -19.23
N GLY A 176 17.24 1.69 -19.62
CA GLY A 176 16.57 0.47 -20.06
C GLY A 176 15.77 -0.23 -18.96
N ASN A 177 15.51 0.43 -17.83
CA ASN A 177 14.68 -0.08 -16.75
C ASN A 177 13.18 0.27 -16.91
N ASN A 178 12.81 0.94 -18.00
CA ASN A 178 11.48 1.46 -18.34
C ASN A 178 10.99 2.60 -17.44
N PHE A 179 11.91 3.33 -16.80
CA PHE A 179 11.57 4.44 -15.93
C PHE A 179 12.55 5.59 -16.13
N VAL A 180 12.04 6.74 -16.53
CA VAL A 180 12.86 7.94 -16.77
C VAL A 180 13.43 8.48 -15.45
N GLU A 181 14.74 8.40 -15.30
CA GLU A 181 15.47 8.91 -14.13
C GLU A 181 16.29 10.18 -14.45
N VAL A 182 16.99 10.74 -13.46
CA VAL A 182 17.82 11.94 -13.67
C VAL A 182 18.93 11.65 -14.68
N GLY A 183 19.01 12.47 -15.73
CA GLY A 183 20.01 12.34 -16.81
C GLY A 183 19.45 11.67 -18.07
N GLU A 184 18.32 10.99 -17.96
CA GLU A 184 17.59 10.40 -19.07
C GLU A 184 16.53 11.36 -19.61
N GLU A 185 16.26 11.27 -20.92
CA GLU A 185 15.20 12.03 -21.57
C GLU A 185 14.00 11.14 -21.92
N CYS A 186 14.24 9.83 -22.00
CA CYS A 186 13.25 8.78 -22.21
C CYS A 186 13.83 7.42 -21.80
N ASP A 187 12.99 6.46 -21.44
CA ASP A 187 13.38 5.07 -21.24
C ASP A 187 12.25 4.16 -21.75
N CYS A 188 12.58 3.27 -22.69
CA CYS A 188 11.64 2.32 -23.30
C CYS A 188 12.13 0.88 -23.17
N GLY A 189 12.99 0.61 -22.19
CA GLY A 189 13.61 -0.68 -21.98
C GLY A 189 14.80 -0.92 -22.89
N SER A 190 15.25 -2.17 -22.98
CA SER A 190 16.40 -2.52 -23.81
C SER A 190 16.14 -2.34 -25.31
N PRO A 191 17.19 -2.12 -26.14
CA PRO A 191 17.05 -1.96 -27.58
C PRO A 191 16.30 -3.10 -28.29
N LYS A 192 16.33 -4.31 -27.72
CA LYS A 192 15.63 -5.48 -28.28
C LYS A 192 14.10 -5.38 -28.14
N TYR A 193 13.60 -4.73 -27.09
CA TYR A 193 12.17 -4.70 -26.76
C TYR A 193 11.54 -3.32 -26.87
N CYS A 194 12.35 -2.26 -26.98
CA CYS A 194 11.84 -0.91 -27.14
C CYS A 194 11.02 -0.76 -28.43
N ARG A 195 9.78 -0.31 -28.27
CA ARG A 195 8.86 0.02 -29.38
C ARG A 195 8.60 1.52 -29.54
N ASN A 196 9.23 2.34 -28.71
CA ASN A 196 9.02 3.77 -28.70
C ASN A 196 9.77 4.43 -29.88
N PRO A 197 9.07 4.99 -30.87
CA PRO A 197 9.74 5.61 -32.00
C PRO A 197 10.53 6.86 -31.60
N CYS A 198 10.16 7.51 -30.49
CA CYS A 198 10.73 8.76 -30.03
C CYS A 198 12.04 8.59 -29.24
N CYS A 199 12.32 7.39 -28.75
CA CYS A 199 13.42 7.13 -27.82
C CYS A 199 14.52 6.27 -28.44
N ASP A 200 15.77 6.66 -28.23
CA ASP A 200 16.92 5.79 -28.45
C ASP A 200 17.18 4.96 -27.18
N ALA A 201 16.78 3.70 -27.23
CA ALA A 201 16.88 2.75 -26.13
C ALA A 201 18.32 2.46 -25.67
N ALA A 202 19.33 2.69 -26.51
CA ALA A 202 20.71 2.44 -26.13
C ALA A 202 21.30 3.57 -25.29
N THR A 203 20.75 4.79 -25.43
CA THR A 203 21.30 6.01 -24.82
C THR A 203 20.33 6.68 -23.86
N CYS A 204 19.06 6.26 -23.84
CA CYS A 204 17.97 6.90 -23.09
C CYS A 204 17.82 8.39 -23.42
N LYS A 205 18.06 8.71 -24.69
CA LYS A 205 17.94 10.05 -25.28
C LYS A 205 16.83 10.13 -26.31
N LEU A 206 16.24 11.30 -26.44
CA LEU A 206 15.25 11.57 -27.45
C LEU A 206 15.89 11.52 -28.84
N LYS A 207 15.16 10.94 -29.80
CA LYS A 207 15.58 10.98 -31.19
C LYS A 207 15.44 12.40 -31.76
N PRO A 208 16.25 12.78 -32.76
CA PRO A 208 16.16 14.09 -33.39
C PRO A 208 14.73 14.43 -33.87
N GLY A 209 14.29 15.66 -33.61
CA GLY A 209 12.97 16.15 -34.05
C GLY A 209 11.80 15.77 -33.14
N THR A 210 12.07 15.19 -31.97
CA THR A 210 11.06 14.86 -30.95
C THR A 210 11.15 15.79 -29.74
N GLU A 211 10.02 16.01 -29.08
CA GLU A 211 9.91 16.86 -27.87
C GLU A 211 9.77 16.01 -26.60
N CYS A 212 9.26 14.79 -26.74
CA CYS A 212 9.04 13.87 -25.65
C CYS A 212 9.10 12.42 -26.12
N GLY A 213 9.34 11.51 -25.17
CA GLY A 213 9.35 10.07 -25.40
C GLY A 213 8.40 9.32 -24.48
N ASP A 214 8.23 9.75 -23.25
CA ASP A 214 7.36 9.10 -22.26
C ASP A 214 6.49 10.15 -21.54
N GLY A 215 5.41 9.71 -20.89
CA GLY A 215 4.52 10.53 -20.08
C GLY A 215 3.11 10.72 -20.66
N MET A 216 2.13 10.92 -19.77
CA MET A 216 0.71 11.04 -20.12
C MET A 216 0.38 12.26 -21.00
N CYS A 217 1.27 13.26 -21.03
CA CYS A 217 1.18 14.44 -21.88
C CYS A 217 2.07 14.38 -23.13
N CYS A 218 2.59 13.19 -23.49
CA CYS A 218 3.29 12.96 -24.75
C CYS A 218 2.35 12.28 -25.76
N ASP A 219 2.33 12.76 -26.99
CA ASP A 219 1.59 12.14 -28.10
C ASP A 219 2.36 12.29 -29.39
N GLN A 220 2.58 11.19 -30.10
CA GLN A 220 3.36 11.18 -31.36
C GLN A 220 4.69 11.95 -31.24
N CYS A 221 5.40 11.77 -30.11
CA CYS A 221 6.66 12.43 -29.80
C CYS A 221 6.59 13.97 -29.63
N ARG A 222 5.38 14.52 -29.41
CA ARG A 222 5.10 15.95 -29.19
C ARG A 222 4.33 16.16 -27.90
N PHE A 223 4.45 17.34 -27.30
CA PHE A 223 3.63 17.67 -26.14
C PHE A 223 2.15 17.80 -26.53
N LYS A 224 1.27 17.19 -25.74
CA LYS A 224 -0.18 17.40 -25.87
C LYS A 224 -0.51 18.87 -25.61
N PRO A 225 -1.50 19.45 -26.31
CA PRO A 225 -1.90 20.85 -26.12
C PRO A 225 -2.26 21.18 -24.67
N ALA A 226 -2.02 22.43 -24.27
CA ALA A 226 -2.42 22.92 -22.95
C ALA A 226 -3.93 22.74 -22.73
N GLY A 227 -4.32 22.25 -21.56
CA GLY A 227 -5.72 21.95 -21.23
C GLY A 227 -6.20 20.56 -21.68
N THR A 228 -5.35 19.73 -22.29
CA THR A 228 -5.69 18.32 -22.56
C THR A 228 -5.70 17.54 -21.24
N GLN A 229 -6.80 16.87 -20.90
CA GLN A 229 -6.87 16.06 -19.68
C GLN A 229 -5.89 14.89 -19.76
N CYS A 230 -4.97 14.78 -18.79
CA CYS A 230 -4.02 13.67 -18.71
C CYS A 230 -4.40 12.64 -17.65
N ARG A 231 -5.08 13.07 -16.57
CA ARG A 231 -5.65 12.17 -15.55
C ARG A 231 -7.07 12.60 -15.23
N GLY A 232 -7.99 11.65 -15.25
CA GLY A 232 -9.38 11.88 -14.87
C GLY A 232 -9.62 11.63 -13.38
N THR A 233 -10.75 12.09 -12.86
CA THR A 233 -11.17 11.84 -11.47
C THR A 233 -11.48 10.36 -11.24
N ARG A 234 -10.88 9.75 -10.21
CA ARG A 234 -11.14 8.36 -9.81
C ARG A 234 -12.24 8.20 -8.77
N SER A 235 -12.53 9.26 -8.01
CA SER A 235 -13.58 9.26 -6.98
C SER A 235 -14.03 10.67 -6.65
N ASP A 236 -15.05 10.79 -5.80
CA ASP A 236 -15.49 12.07 -5.23
C ASP A 236 -14.36 12.84 -4.50
N CYS A 237 -13.31 12.13 -4.07
CA CYS A 237 -12.18 12.67 -3.32
C CYS A 237 -10.97 13.02 -4.19
N ASP A 238 -11.11 12.99 -5.51
CA ASP A 238 -10.03 13.15 -6.48
C ASP A 238 -10.32 14.33 -7.44
N VAL A 239 -9.28 14.99 -7.96
CA VAL A 239 -9.38 16.18 -8.83
C VAL A 239 -8.69 15.88 -10.16
N PRO A 240 -9.22 16.25 -11.35
CA PRO A 240 -8.55 15.92 -12.61
C PRO A 240 -7.36 16.85 -12.90
N GLU A 241 -6.34 16.35 -13.61
CA GLU A 241 -5.19 17.12 -14.07
C GLU A 241 -5.13 17.24 -15.60
N TYR A 242 -4.53 18.34 -16.03
CA TYR A 242 -4.45 18.76 -17.42
C TYR A 242 -3.02 19.07 -17.83
N CYS A 243 -2.66 18.70 -19.06
CA CYS A 243 -1.38 19.00 -19.66
C CYS A 243 -1.14 20.50 -19.75
N THR A 244 0.11 20.90 -19.55
CA THR A 244 0.54 22.30 -19.60
C THR A 244 0.84 22.78 -21.03
N GLY A 245 0.94 21.87 -22.00
CA GLY A 245 1.40 22.17 -23.36
C GLY A 245 2.92 22.35 -23.50
N ARG A 246 3.67 22.19 -22.41
CA ARG A 246 5.13 22.44 -22.35
C ARG A 246 5.93 21.33 -21.69
N SER A 247 5.25 20.28 -21.22
CA SER A 247 5.83 19.13 -20.55
C SER A 247 5.07 17.87 -20.97
N ALA A 248 5.77 16.74 -20.99
CA ALA A 248 5.20 15.43 -21.22
C ALA A 248 4.69 14.77 -19.93
N GLU A 249 5.09 15.30 -18.77
CA GLU A 249 4.58 14.87 -17.48
C GLU A 249 3.21 15.50 -17.23
N CYS A 250 2.26 14.69 -16.77
CA CYS A 250 1.03 15.21 -16.17
C CYS A 250 1.39 15.90 -14.85
N PRO A 251 0.75 17.01 -14.48
CA PRO A 251 0.93 17.62 -13.16
C PRO A 251 0.74 16.61 -12.02
N LEU A 252 1.29 16.94 -10.84
CA LEU A 252 1.16 16.13 -9.63
C LEU A 252 -0.33 15.82 -9.34
N ASP A 253 -0.60 14.59 -8.89
CA ASP A 253 -1.92 14.14 -8.48
C ASP A 253 -2.36 14.93 -7.25
N VAL A 254 -3.46 15.69 -7.37
CA VAL A 254 -4.03 16.49 -6.29
C VAL A 254 -5.37 15.91 -5.87
N PHE A 255 -5.54 15.74 -4.56
CA PHE A 255 -6.79 15.25 -3.98
C PHE A 255 -7.66 16.38 -3.46
N GLN A 256 -8.95 16.05 -3.28
CA GLN A 256 -9.81 16.90 -2.47
C GLN A 256 -9.27 16.99 -1.04
N ARG A 257 -9.51 18.13 -0.40
CA ARG A 257 -9.11 18.33 0.99
C ARG A 257 -9.68 17.23 1.90
N ASN A 258 -8.88 16.81 2.89
CA ASN A 258 -9.36 15.91 3.92
C ASN A 258 -10.57 16.52 4.65
N GLY A 259 -11.57 15.69 4.93
CA GLY A 259 -12.82 16.11 5.55
C GLY A 259 -13.92 16.55 4.58
N GLN A 260 -13.66 16.61 3.27
CA GLN A 260 -14.71 16.88 2.28
C GLN A 260 -15.73 15.71 2.27
N PRO A 261 -17.05 15.95 2.36
CA PRO A 261 -18.04 14.87 2.28
C PRO A 261 -17.96 14.10 0.96
N CYS A 262 -18.07 12.78 1.02
CA CYS A 262 -17.98 11.88 -0.14
C CYS A 262 -19.00 10.73 -0.05
N GLN A 263 -19.24 10.03 -1.18
CA GLN A 263 -20.16 8.89 -1.26
C GLN A 263 -21.58 9.25 -0.77
N SER A 264 -22.12 10.37 -1.21
CA SER A 264 -23.41 10.91 -0.74
C SER A 264 -23.47 11.14 0.78
N ASN A 265 -22.40 11.70 1.35
CA ASN A 265 -22.26 12.02 2.78
C ASN A 265 -22.15 10.79 3.71
N ASN A 266 -21.87 9.61 3.15
CA ASN A 266 -21.58 8.40 3.91
C ASN A 266 -20.15 8.36 4.46
N GLY A 267 -19.25 9.17 3.93
CA GLY A 267 -17.86 9.28 4.38
C GLY A 267 -17.31 10.70 4.25
N TYR A 268 -16.05 10.85 4.63
CA TYR A 268 -15.26 12.05 4.41
C TYR A 268 -13.96 11.69 3.72
N CYS A 269 -13.50 12.57 2.82
CA CYS A 269 -12.27 12.36 2.09
C CYS A 269 -11.08 12.28 3.05
N TYR A 270 -10.21 11.32 2.80
CA TYR A 270 -8.96 11.13 3.51
C TYR A 270 -7.91 10.64 2.54
N ASN A 271 -6.95 11.50 2.22
CA ASN A 271 -5.83 11.28 1.30
C ASN A 271 -6.28 10.65 -0.04
N GLY A 272 -7.22 11.31 -0.72
CA GLY A 272 -7.74 10.87 -2.03
C GLY A 272 -8.79 9.75 -1.99
N ASN A 273 -9.04 9.17 -0.82
CA ASN A 273 -10.01 8.08 -0.63
C ASN A 273 -11.23 8.50 0.19
N CYS A 274 -12.30 7.71 0.11
CA CYS A 274 -13.50 7.86 0.94
C CYS A 274 -13.67 6.63 1.85
N PRO A 275 -12.93 6.51 2.95
CA PRO A 275 -13.00 5.35 3.83
C PRO A 275 -14.39 5.23 4.49
N ILE A 276 -15.10 4.15 4.17
CA ILE A 276 -16.41 3.84 4.75
C ILE A 276 -16.44 2.40 5.31
N MET A 277 -17.09 2.23 6.46
CA MET A 277 -17.16 0.93 7.15
C MET A 277 -17.80 -0.16 6.30
N THR A 278 -18.77 0.18 5.44
CA THR A 278 -19.43 -0.79 4.56
C THR A 278 -18.45 -1.42 3.57
N ASN A 279 -17.61 -0.61 2.91
CA ASN A 279 -16.59 -1.11 1.98
C ASN A 279 -15.53 -1.93 2.70
N GLN A 280 -15.08 -1.48 3.88
CA GLN A 280 -14.17 -2.25 4.73
C GLN A 280 -14.76 -3.62 5.10
N CYS A 281 -16.05 -3.68 5.44
CA CYS A 281 -16.73 -4.96 5.66
C CYS A 281 -16.73 -5.82 4.40
N ILE A 282 -17.08 -5.28 3.23
CA ILE A 282 -17.04 -6.04 1.97
C ILE A 282 -15.65 -6.61 1.70
N ASP A 283 -14.59 -5.82 1.91
CA ASP A 283 -13.21 -6.23 1.68
C ASP A 283 -12.75 -7.34 2.64
N LEU A 284 -13.09 -7.25 3.93
CA LEU A 284 -12.71 -8.25 4.93
C LEU A 284 -13.34 -9.63 4.69
N TRP A 285 -14.45 -9.69 3.97
CA TRP A 285 -15.13 -10.94 3.67
C TRP A 285 -14.74 -11.58 2.33
N LYS A 286 -13.91 -10.94 1.50
CA LYS A 286 -13.41 -11.54 0.26
C LYS A 286 -12.68 -12.87 0.59
N PRO A 287 -12.85 -13.95 -0.20
CA PRO A 287 -13.48 -14.01 -1.53
C PRO A 287 -14.97 -14.40 -1.54
N ALA A 288 -15.69 -14.35 -0.40
CA ALA A 288 -17.09 -14.79 -0.38
C ALA A 288 -17.99 -13.85 -1.21
N PRO A 289 -18.94 -14.39 -2.01
CA PRO A 289 -19.88 -13.57 -2.78
C PRO A 289 -20.93 -12.97 -1.84
N LEU A 290 -20.95 -11.64 -1.68
CA LEU A 290 -21.71 -11.03 -0.59
C LEU A 290 -22.57 -9.85 -1.03
N ALA A 291 -23.63 -10.17 -1.77
CA ALA A 291 -24.81 -9.32 -1.73
C ALA A 291 -25.35 -9.31 -0.29
N GLY A 292 -25.28 -8.16 0.40
CA GLY A 292 -25.89 -7.97 1.71
C GLY A 292 -24.95 -7.95 2.92
N VAL A 293 -23.63 -7.98 2.75
CA VAL A 293 -22.72 -7.64 3.87
C VAL A 293 -22.86 -6.17 4.22
N ASN A 294 -22.97 -5.90 5.51
CA ASN A 294 -23.12 -4.55 6.01
C ASN A 294 -22.44 -4.38 7.36
N VAL A 295 -22.34 -3.14 7.82
CA VAL A 295 -21.84 -2.79 9.14
C VAL A 295 -22.78 -3.34 10.21
N ALA A 296 -22.23 -3.92 11.26
CA ALA A 296 -23.04 -4.44 12.36
C ALA A 296 -23.68 -3.29 13.18
N PRO A 297 -24.78 -3.57 13.90
CA PRO A 297 -25.41 -2.57 14.77
C PRO A 297 -24.46 -2.07 15.87
N ASP A 298 -24.69 -0.86 16.36
CA ASP A 298 -23.84 -0.16 17.35
C ASP A 298 -23.53 -1.00 18.60
N ARG A 299 -24.48 -1.83 19.06
CA ARG A 299 -24.28 -2.75 20.19
C ARG A 299 -23.11 -3.71 20.01
N CYS A 300 -22.72 -4.03 18.78
CA CYS A 300 -21.54 -4.86 18.52
C CYS A 300 -20.24 -4.08 18.81
N PHE A 301 -20.21 -2.77 18.59
CA PHE A 301 -19.04 -1.96 18.88
C PHE A 301 -18.78 -1.80 20.39
N ASP A 302 -19.78 -2.08 21.25
CA ASP A 302 -19.59 -2.09 22.71
C ASP A 302 -18.55 -3.13 23.18
N TYR A 303 -18.27 -4.17 22.39
CA TYR A 303 -17.16 -5.09 22.65
C TYR A 303 -15.82 -4.36 22.77
N ASN A 304 -15.64 -3.24 22.04
CA ASN A 304 -14.42 -2.44 22.07
C ASN A 304 -14.15 -1.73 23.42
N LEU A 305 -15.13 -1.72 24.35
CA LEU A 305 -14.95 -1.23 25.71
C LEU A 305 -14.14 -2.19 26.60
N GLN A 306 -13.93 -3.43 26.15
CA GLN A 306 -13.27 -4.46 26.96
C GLN A 306 -11.75 -4.25 27.06
N GLY A 307 -11.11 -3.68 26.02
CA GLY A 307 -9.66 -3.50 25.99
C GLY A 307 -8.89 -4.83 25.97
N THR A 308 -9.41 -5.81 25.25
CA THR A 308 -8.78 -7.14 25.08
C THR A 308 -7.89 -7.14 23.84
N ASP A 309 -7.20 -8.26 23.61
CA ASP A 309 -6.42 -8.50 22.39
C ASP A 309 -7.26 -8.50 21.10
N LYS A 310 -8.59 -8.63 21.22
CA LYS A 310 -9.52 -8.62 20.09
C LYS A 310 -10.23 -7.29 19.93
N TYR A 311 -10.57 -6.64 21.05
CA TYR A 311 -11.49 -5.51 21.09
C TYR A 311 -10.87 -4.35 21.88
N HIS A 312 -10.32 -3.38 21.16
CA HIS A 312 -9.54 -2.27 21.71
C HIS A 312 -9.52 -1.07 20.74
N CYS A 313 -8.98 0.07 21.19
CA CYS A 313 -8.69 1.29 20.43
C CYS A 313 -7.17 1.51 20.38
N GLY A 314 -6.46 0.54 19.79
CA GLY A 314 -5.00 0.60 19.65
C GLY A 314 -4.23 -0.03 20.81
N ILE A 315 -2.91 0.01 20.69
CA ILE A 315 -1.95 -0.65 21.57
C ILE A 315 -0.94 0.41 22.01
N LYS A 316 -0.65 0.49 23.31
CA LYS A 316 0.37 1.38 23.86
C LYS A 316 1.28 0.59 24.79
N ASN A 317 2.58 0.56 24.49
CA ASN A 317 3.59 -0.17 25.26
C ASN A 317 3.20 -1.65 25.50
N GLY A 318 2.73 -2.33 24.45
CA GLY A 318 2.30 -3.74 24.52
C GLY A 318 0.98 -3.99 25.27
N ARG A 319 0.26 -2.93 25.70
CA ARG A 319 -1.05 -3.04 26.36
C ARG A 319 -2.16 -2.58 25.43
N TYR A 320 -3.22 -3.38 25.36
CA TYR A 320 -4.44 -3.05 24.64
C TYR A 320 -5.19 -1.93 25.38
N ILE A 321 -5.54 -0.88 24.65
CA ILE A 321 -6.25 0.28 25.19
C ILE A 321 -7.74 0.09 24.96
N LYS A 322 -8.55 0.04 26.02
CA LYS A 322 -10.01 0.05 25.87
C LYS A 322 -10.47 1.35 25.19
N CYS A 323 -11.47 1.27 24.33
CA CYS A 323 -12.07 2.47 23.77
C CYS A 323 -12.83 3.25 24.85
N ALA A 324 -12.88 4.58 24.73
CA ALA A 324 -13.91 5.36 25.42
C ALA A 324 -15.25 5.16 24.72
N ARG A 325 -16.36 5.49 25.39
CA ARG A 325 -17.71 5.25 24.86
C ARG A 325 -17.95 5.94 23.51
N GLN A 326 -17.40 7.14 23.33
CA GLN A 326 -17.47 7.90 22.09
C GLN A 326 -16.57 7.34 20.96
N ASP A 327 -15.57 6.53 21.29
CA ASP A 327 -14.55 6.04 20.36
C ASP A 327 -14.78 4.59 19.92
N ILE A 328 -15.85 3.94 20.39
CA ILE A 328 -16.13 2.52 20.11
C ILE A 328 -16.18 2.21 18.60
N LYS A 329 -16.53 3.20 17.78
CA LYS A 329 -16.58 3.15 16.31
C LYS A 329 -15.22 3.28 15.62
N CYS A 330 -14.13 3.46 16.38
CA CYS A 330 -12.76 3.55 15.86
C CYS A 330 -11.86 2.40 16.32
N GLY A 331 -12.43 1.40 17.01
CA GLY A 331 -11.75 0.16 17.39
C GLY A 331 -11.87 -0.95 16.34
N ARG A 332 -12.17 -2.18 16.79
CA ARG A 332 -12.48 -3.32 15.92
C ARG A 332 -13.71 -3.03 15.07
N LEU A 333 -13.65 -3.31 13.76
CA LEU A 333 -14.80 -3.26 12.87
C LEU A 333 -15.67 -4.51 13.07
N PHE A 334 -16.98 -4.31 13.10
CA PHE A 334 -17.96 -5.38 13.17
C PHE A 334 -18.88 -5.33 11.94
N CYS A 335 -19.09 -6.50 11.34
CA CYS A 335 -19.89 -6.70 10.14
C CYS A 335 -21.00 -7.72 10.40
N VAL A 336 -22.01 -7.75 9.54
CA VAL A 336 -23.08 -8.76 9.54
C VAL A 336 -23.16 -9.45 8.18
N GLU A 337 -23.45 -10.76 8.20
CA GLU A 337 -23.78 -11.52 6.99
C GLU A 337 -25.11 -11.06 6.38
N PRO A 338 -25.31 -11.30 5.07
CA PRO A 338 -26.62 -11.24 4.44
C PRO A 338 -27.62 -12.16 5.17
N SER A 339 -28.85 -11.69 5.35
CA SER A 339 -29.82 -12.31 6.27
C SER A 339 -30.21 -13.75 5.88
N THR A 340 -29.81 -14.74 6.69
CA THR A 340 -30.40 -16.09 6.70
C THR A 340 -31.35 -16.34 7.89
N GLY A 341 -31.65 -15.31 8.70
CA GLY A 341 -32.62 -15.37 9.79
C GLY A 341 -32.57 -14.19 10.77
N ASN A 342 -33.39 -14.24 11.83
CA ASN A 342 -33.57 -13.15 12.83
C ASN A 342 -32.41 -12.96 13.83
N LYS A 343 -31.26 -13.63 13.66
CA LYS A 343 -30.14 -13.58 14.62
C LYS A 343 -28.98 -12.75 14.05
N ILE A 344 -28.71 -11.61 14.66
CA ILE A 344 -27.55 -10.77 14.35
C ILE A 344 -26.32 -11.31 15.08
N THR A 345 -25.31 -11.76 14.34
CA THR A 345 -24.00 -12.14 14.87
C THR A 345 -23.02 -10.98 14.64
N CYS A 346 -22.36 -10.52 15.70
CA CYS A 346 -21.33 -9.48 15.61
C CYS A 346 -20.03 -10.09 15.06
N GLN A 347 -19.91 -10.18 13.74
CA GLN A 347 -18.71 -10.77 13.11
C GLN A 347 -17.57 -9.75 13.13
N SER A 348 -16.39 -10.17 13.55
CA SER A 348 -15.16 -9.36 13.51
C SER A 348 -14.02 -10.18 12.92
N PHE A 349 -13.13 -9.52 12.19
CA PHE A 349 -11.96 -10.14 11.58
C PHE A 349 -10.72 -9.77 12.37
N ARG A 350 -9.83 -10.75 12.54
CA ARG A 350 -8.56 -10.63 13.24
C ARG A 350 -7.53 -11.45 12.48
N SER A 351 -6.32 -10.92 12.40
CA SER A 351 -5.14 -11.71 12.07
C SER A 351 -4.32 -11.91 13.34
N GLN A 352 -3.79 -13.11 13.58
CA GLN A 352 -2.78 -13.31 14.64
C GLN A 352 -1.48 -12.56 14.32
N ASP A 353 -1.27 -12.31 13.03
CA ASP A 353 -0.07 -11.73 12.44
C ASP A 353 -0.16 -10.21 12.28
N ASP A 354 -1.37 -9.66 12.39
CA ASP A 354 -1.65 -8.23 12.24
C ASP A 354 -2.83 -7.83 13.15
N PRO A 355 -2.57 -7.35 14.39
CA PRO A 355 -3.57 -6.75 15.27
C PRO A 355 -4.39 -5.61 14.66
N ASP A 356 -3.85 -4.89 13.67
CA ASP A 356 -4.61 -3.84 12.98
C ASP A 356 -5.53 -4.39 11.88
N TYR A 357 -5.29 -5.61 11.38
CA TYR A 357 -6.16 -6.24 10.37
C TYR A 357 -7.57 -6.42 10.92
N GLY A 358 -8.54 -5.74 10.31
CA GLY A 358 -9.95 -5.72 10.72
C GLY A 358 -10.32 -4.62 11.72
N MET A 359 -9.39 -3.72 12.05
CA MET A 359 -9.71 -2.46 12.75
C MET A 359 -10.34 -1.46 11.77
N VAL A 360 -11.14 -0.52 12.28
CA VAL A 360 -11.74 0.54 11.45
C VAL A 360 -10.65 1.46 10.89
N ASP A 361 -10.61 1.68 9.58
CA ASP A 361 -9.56 2.50 8.96
C ASP A 361 -9.57 3.95 9.45
N ILE A 362 -8.40 4.59 9.42
CA ILE A 362 -8.24 6.01 9.75
C ILE A 362 -8.94 6.87 8.69
N GLY A 363 -9.55 7.98 9.11
CA GLY A 363 -10.37 8.84 8.27
C GLY A 363 -11.81 8.34 8.11
N THR A 364 -12.14 7.11 8.55
CA THR A 364 -13.50 6.57 8.47
C THR A 364 -14.47 7.41 9.28
N LYS A 365 -15.62 7.73 8.68
CA LYS A 365 -16.73 8.39 9.37
C LYS A 365 -17.23 7.52 10.53
N CYS A 366 -17.12 8.05 11.75
CA CYS A 366 -17.55 7.36 12.98
C CYS A 366 -18.85 7.94 13.57
N ALA A 367 -19.20 9.17 13.19
CA ALA A 367 -20.48 9.83 13.43
C ALA A 367 -20.65 10.99 12.44
N ASP A 368 -21.82 11.64 12.42
CA ASP A 368 -21.98 12.88 11.66
C ASP A 368 -21.01 13.96 12.15
N GLY A 369 -20.34 14.64 11.21
CA GLY A 369 -19.24 15.57 11.47
C GLY A 369 -17.96 14.95 12.07
N LYS A 370 -17.82 13.62 12.18
CA LYS A 370 -16.68 13.00 12.87
C LYS A 370 -15.99 11.86 12.12
N VAL A 371 -14.68 11.74 12.36
CA VAL A 371 -13.80 10.73 11.75
C VAL A 371 -12.90 10.07 12.79
N CYS A 372 -12.45 8.84 12.49
CA CYS A 372 -11.43 8.16 13.27
C CYS A 372 -10.04 8.72 12.96
N ASN A 373 -9.33 9.25 13.96
CA ASN A 373 -7.95 9.69 13.78
C ASN A 373 -6.93 8.56 14.03
N SER A 374 -5.63 8.86 13.86
CA SER A 374 -4.52 7.92 14.08
C SER A 374 -4.39 7.42 15.53
N ASN A 375 -5.00 8.09 16.50
CA ASN A 375 -5.09 7.64 17.89
C ASN A 375 -6.32 6.76 18.15
N ARG A 376 -7.06 6.35 17.10
CA ARG A 376 -8.31 5.59 17.18
C ARG A 376 -9.39 6.32 18.01
N HIS A 377 -9.41 7.66 17.96
CA HIS A 377 -10.45 8.47 18.57
C HIS A 377 -11.43 9.00 17.50
N CYS A 378 -12.71 9.09 17.85
CA CYS A 378 -13.76 9.66 17.02
C CYS A 378 -13.84 11.18 17.24
N VAL A 379 -13.18 11.95 16.39
CA VAL A 379 -12.96 13.39 16.54
C VAL A 379 -13.70 14.21 15.48
N ASP A 380 -13.91 15.50 15.74
CA ASP A 380 -14.54 16.42 14.79
C ASP A 380 -13.68 16.56 13.52
N VAL A 381 -14.32 16.41 12.36
CA VAL A 381 -13.67 16.44 11.04
C VAL A 381 -12.91 17.74 10.78
N ASN A 382 -13.35 18.86 11.34
CA ASN A 382 -12.70 20.17 11.18
C ASN A 382 -11.43 20.33 12.02
N THR A 383 -11.20 19.41 12.97
CA THR A 383 -10.03 19.43 13.88
C THR A 383 -9.14 18.20 13.70
N ALA A 384 -9.51 17.29 12.79
CA ALA A 384 -8.86 16.00 12.61
C ALA A 384 -7.61 16.07 11.72
N TYR A 385 -7.50 17.10 10.87
CA TYR A 385 -6.53 17.19 9.78
C TYR A 385 -5.70 18.47 9.84
#